data_AF-M1AUW1-F1
#
_entry.id   AF-M1AUW1-F1
#
_cell.length_a   1.000
_cell.length_b   1.000
_cell.length_c   1.000
_cell.angle_alpha   90.00
_cell.angle_beta   90.00
_cell.angle_gamma   90.00
#
_symmetry.space_group_name_H-M   'P 1'
#
loop_
_entity.id
_entity.type
_entity.pdbx_description
1 polymer ?
#
loop_
_entity_poly.entity_id
_entity_poly.type
_entity_poly.pdbx_seq_one_letter_code
_entity_poly.pdbx_strand_id
1 'polypeptide(L)'
;MEYEKPESLSVGRTKKVGKEILINHRITVGSKTTDFDLTAIFDSSTSFTYLNDPVYKVITENFDSEAKRPRINLMAKFLLSTAMTAMGSRKKKRLTE
;
A
#
# COMPACT_ATOMS: atom_id res chain seq x y z
N MET A 1 -28.49 7.10 -26.50
CA MET A 1 -27.27 6.29 -26.29
C MET A 1 -27.55 5.44 -25.07
N GLU A 2 -27.77 4.14 -25.29
CA GLU A 2 -28.12 3.17 -24.26
C GLU A 2 -26.83 2.67 -23.62
N TYR A 3 -26.74 2.73 -22.29
CA TYR A 3 -25.52 2.38 -21.56
C TYR A 3 -25.49 0.87 -21.38
N GLU A 4 -24.75 0.17 -22.23
CA GLU A 4 -24.53 -1.27 -22.07
C GLU A 4 -23.62 -1.53 -20.86
N LYS A 5 -24.19 -2.19 -19.85
CA LYS A 5 -23.50 -2.59 -18.63
C LYS A 5 -22.42 -3.62 -18.98
N PRO A 6 -21.14 -3.42 -18.61
CA PRO A 6 -20.09 -4.37 -18.98
C PRO A 6 -20.34 -5.72 -18.29
N GLU A 7 -20.40 -6.78 -19.10
CA GLU A 7 -20.39 -8.16 -18.62
C GLU A 7 -19.08 -8.41 -17.86
N SER A 8 -19.21 -8.89 -16.62
CA SER A 8 -18.05 -9.35 -15.87
C SER A 8 -17.46 -10.58 -16.58
N LEU A 9 -16.25 -10.43 -17.11
CA LEU A 9 -15.46 -11.51 -17.71
C LEU A 9 -15.06 -12.50 -16.61
N SER A 10 -15.91 -13.51 -16.40
CA SER A 10 -15.46 -14.78 -15.83
C SER A 10 -14.69 -15.52 -16.92
N VAL A 11 -13.35 -15.42 -16.86
CA VAL A 11 -12.47 -16.22 -17.71
C VAL A 11 -12.59 -17.69 -17.27
N GLY A 12 -13.42 -18.42 -18.00
CA GLY A 12 -13.50 -19.88 -17.98
C GLY A 12 -14.89 -20.45 -18.30
N ARG A 13 -15.15 -20.85 -19.55
CA ARG A 13 -16.14 -21.89 -19.87
C ARG A 13 -15.32 -23.09 -20.39
N THR A 14 -15.33 -24.28 -19.77
CA THR A 14 -16.35 -25.36 -19.83
C THR A 14 -16.14 -26.33 -18.65
N LYS A 15 -17.15 -26.93 -17.99
CA LYS A 15 -18.16 -27.88 -18.48
C LYS A 15 -19.49 -27.67 -17.75
N LYS A 16 -20.58 -27.98 -18.46
CA LYS A 16 -21.90 -28.28 -17.88
C LYS A 16 -21.69 -29.30 -16.73
N VAL A 17 -22.27 -28.99 -15.56
CA VAL A 17 -21.86 -29.45 -14.20
C VAL A 17 -20.56 -28.78 -13.74
N GLY A 18 -20.57 -27.45 -13.68
CA GLY A 18 -19.36 -26.64 -13.52
C GLY A 18 -18.94 -26.52 -12.06
N LYS A 19 -17.82 -27.16 -11.70
CA LYS A 19 -17.13 -27.04 -10.40
C LYS A 19 -17.19 -25.62 -9.85
N GLU A 20 -17.67 -25.48 -8.61
CA GLU A 20 -17.29 -24.35 -7.77
C GLU A 20 -15.76 -24.36 -7.67
N ILE A 21 -15.10 -23.41 -8.33
CA ILE A 21 -13.67 -23.20 -8.13
C ILE A 21 -13.57 -22.31 -6.89
N LEU A 22 -13.49 -22.97 -5.74
CA LEU A 22 -13.03 -22.33 -4.51
C LEU A 22 -11.54 -22.03 -4.71
N ILE A 23 -11.22 -20.85 -5.23
CA ILE A 23 -9.84 -20.35 -5.20
C ILE A 23 -9.60 -19.96 -3.74
N ASN A 24 -8.69 -20.65 -3.05
CA ASN A 24 -8.17 -20.16 -1.78
C ASN A 24 -7.33 -18.90 -2.12
N HIS A 25 -7.85 -17.71 -1.84
CA HIS A 25 -7.18 -16.47 -2.25
C HIS A 25 -6.14 -16.10 -1.21
N ARG A 26 -4.92 -16.54 -1.48
CA ARG A 26 -3.76 -16.22 -0.65
C ARG A 26 -3.11 -14.93 -1.11
N ILE A 27 -2.97 -13.97 -0.20
CA ILE A 27 -2.27 -12.72 -0.44
C ILE A 27 -0.93 -12.76 0.29
N THR A 28 0.15 -12.40 -0.41
CA THR A 28 1.48 -12.26 0.17
C THR A 28 1.95 -10.81 0.04
N VAL A 29 2.35 -10.22 1.17
CA VAL A 29 2.95 -8.88 1.25
C VAL A 29 4.31 -9.02 1.93
N GLY A 30 5.38 -8.83 1.16
CA GLY A 30 6.74 -9.10 1.63
C GLY A 30 6.90 -10.56 2.04
N SER A 31 7.28 -10.80 3.30
CA SER A 31 7.41 -12.14 3.88
C SER A 31 6.13 -12.69 4.51
N LYS A 32 5.06 -11.88 4.56
CA LYS A 32 3.82 -12.20 5.25
C LYS A 32 2.76 -12.72 4.29
N THR A 33 2.14 -13.83 4.65
CA THR A 33 1.12 -14.49 3.83
C THR A 33 -0.16 -14.68 4.64
N THR A 34 -1.31 -14.38 4.03
CA THR A 34 -2.61 -14.51 4.67
C THR A 34 -3.63 -15.02 3.67
N ASP A 35 -4.42 -16.01 4.08
CA ASP A 35 -5.53 -16.53 3.30
C ASP A 35 -6.79 -15.71 3.56
N PHE A 36 -7.52 -15.39 2.49
CA PHE A 36 -8.78 -14.66 2.55
C PHE A 36 -9.80 -15.32 1.64
N ASP A 37 -11.06 -15.26 2.07
CA ASP A 37 -12.20 -15.45 1.18
C ASP A 37 -12.56 -14.09 0.59
N LEU A 38 -12.18 -13.84 -0.66
CA LEU A 38 -12.49 -12.60 -1.35
C LEU A 38 -12.98 -12.85 -2.77
N THR A 39 -13.81 -11.93 -3.25
CA THR A 39 -14.20 -11.84 -4.64
C THR A 39 -13.51 -10.63 -5.26
N ALA A 40 -12.88 -10.80 -6.41
CA ALA A 40 -12.22 -9.72 -7.14
C ALA A 40 -12.91 -9.43 -8.47
N ILE A 41 -12.90 -8.16 -8.88
CA ILE A 41 -13.32 -7.71 -10.20
C ILE A 41 -12.07 -7.22 -10.93
N PHE A 42 -11.81 -7.76 -12.12
CA PHE A 42 -10.76 -7.28 -13.00
C PHE A 42 -11.32 -6.15 -13.86
N ASP A 43 -10.93 -4.91 -13.57
CA ASP A 43 -11.48 -3.71 -14.20
C ASP A 43 -10.36 -2.80 -14.71
N SER A 44 -10.20 -2.74 -16.04
CA SER A 44 -9.20 -1.89 -16.70
C SER A 44 -9.54 -0.40 -16.68
N SER A 45 -10.78 -0.03 -16.31
CA SER A 45 -11.21 1.37 -16.22
C SER A 45 -10.75 2.06 -14.93
N THR A 46 -10.16 1.30 -14.00
CA THR A 46 -9.65 1.83 -12.73
C THR A 46 -8.14 1.65 -12.61
N SER A 47 -7.46 2.71 -12.17
CA SER A 47 -6.00 2.68 -11.94
C SER A 47 -5.61 2.17 -10.55
N PHE A 48 -6.57 2.11 -9.62
CA PHE A 48 -6.35 1.76 -8.22
C PHE A 48 -7.27 0.61 -7.81
N THR A 49 -6.75 -0.26 -6.94
CA THR A 49 -7.51 -1.37 -6.36
C THR A 49 -8.32 -0.87 -5.17
N TYR A 50 -9.62 -1.17 -5.17
CA TYR A 50 -10.50 -0.97 -4.02
C TYR A 50 -10.53 -2.24 -3.17
N LEU A 51 -10.32 -2.08 -1.87
CA LEU A 51 -10.30 -3.18 -0.91
C LEU A 51 -11.22 -2.82 0.27
N ASN A 52 -12.06 -3.78 0.67
CA ASN A 52 -12.86 -3.67 1.89
C ASN A 52 -12.09 -4.25 3.07
N ASP A 53 -12.50 -3.89 4.28
CA ASP A 53 -12.09 -4.59 5.48
C ASP A 53 -12.68 -6.01 5.51
N PRO A 54 -11.94 -7.00 6.05
CA PRO A 54 -10.65 -6.89 6.76
C PRO A 54 -9.40 -6.88 5.86
N VAL A 55 -9.56 -7.09 4.54
CA VAL A 55 -8.44 -7.29 3.60
C VAL A 55 -7.57 -6.03 3.49
N TYR A 56 -8.19 -4.86 3.37
CA TYR A 56 -7.49 -3.58 3.32
C TYR A 56 -6.56 -3.39 4.52
N LYS A 57 -7.10 -3.57 5.73
CA LYS A 57 -6.35 -3.43 6.98
C LYS A 57 -5.12 -4.36 7.03
N VAL A 58 -5.29 -5.64 6.73
CA VAL A 58 -4.16 -6.59 6.79
C VAL A 58 -3.08 -6.28 5.75
N ILE A 59 -3.47 -5.92 4.52
CA ILE A 59 -2.50 -5.58 3.47
C ILE A 59 -1.71 -4.32 3.86
N THR A 60 -2.39 -3.28 4.34
CA THR A 60 -1.75 -2.02 4.71
C THR A 60 -0.83 -2.16 5.92
N GLU A 61 -1.25 -2.89 6.95
CA GLU A 61 -0.42 -3.19 8.13
C GLU A 61 0.82 -4.02 7.77
N ASN A 62 0.65 -5.03 6.91
CA ASN A 62 1.77 -5.85 6.46
C ASN A 62 2.75 -5.04 5.59
N PHE A 63 2.23 -4.22 4.67
CA PHE A 63 3.06 -3.36 3.84
C PHE A 63 3.86 -2.37 4.68
N ASP A 64 3.21 -1.72 5.65
CA ASP A 64 3.85 -0.77 6.54
C ASP A 64 4.99 -1.41 7.35
N SER A 65 4.80 -2.65 7.81
CA SER A 65 5.83 -3.38 8.55
C SER A 65 7.05 -3.80 7.71
N GLU A 66 6.88 -3.92 6.39
CA GLU A 66 7.96 -4.29 5.45
C GLU A 66 8.66 -3.06 4.86
N ALA A 67 8.15 -1.85 5.12
CA ALA A 67 8.72 -0.61 4.62
C ALA A 67 10.05 -0.29 5.32
N LYS A 68 11.17 -0.52 4.62
CA LYS A 68 12.53 -0.30 5.16
C LYS A 68 13.02 1.14 5.10
N ARG A 69 12.36 1.99 4.30
CA ARG A 69 12.80 3.38 4.15
C ARG A 69 12.46 4.16 5.41
N PRO A 70 13.38 5.00 5.92
CA PRO A 70 13.05 5.90 7.03
C PRO A 70 11.83 6.73 6.66
N ARG A 71 10.82 6.71 7.53
CA ARG A 71 9.71 7.65 7.39
C ARG A 71 10.28 9.05 7.52
N ILE A 72 9.92 9.93 6.58
CA ILE A 72 10.37 11.32 6.64
C ILE A 72 9.69 11.96 7.85
N ASN A 73 10.41 12.10 8.96
CA ASN A 73 10.01 12.98 10.05
C ASN A 73 10.47 14.39 9.71
N LEU A 74 9.59 15.15 9.04
CA LEU A 74 9.88 16.51 8.59
C LEU A 74 10.21 17.44 9.76
N MET A 75 9.55 17.24 10.91
CA MET A 75 9.78 18.03 12.12
C MET A 75 11.17 17.76 12.71
N ALA A 76 11.58 16.50 12.83
CA ALA A 76 12.92 16.15 13.29
C ALA A 76 14.01 16.69 12.35
N LYS A 77 13.79 16.64 11.03
CA LYS A 77 14.71 17.22 10.04
C LYS A 77 14.81 18.75 10.18
N PHE A 78 13.70 19.43 10.41
CA PHE A 78 13.66 20.88 10.60
C PHE A 78 14.32 21.31 11.93
N LEU A 79 14.09 20.59 13.01
CA LEU A 79 14.73 20.86 14.30
C LEU A 79 16.25 20.63 14.24
N LEU A 80 16.68 19.57 13.57
CA LEU A 80 18.10 19.25 13.39
C LEU A 80 18.82 20.33 12.54
N SER A 81 18.21 20.80 11.45
CA SER A 81 18.79 21.87 10.63
C SER A 81 18.91 23.18 11.42
N THR A 82 17.87 23.57 12.16
CA THR A 82 17.87 24.78 12.99
C THR A 82 18.95 24.74 14.06
N ALA A 83 19.09 23.60 14.75
CA ALA A 83 20.12 23.41 15.77
C ALA A 83 21.55 23.47 15.17
N MET A 84 21.78 22.84 14.01
CA MET A 84 23.07 22.87 13.30
C MET A 84 23.48 24.30 12.92
N THR A 85 22.53 25.12 12.43
CA THR A 85 22.76 26.54 12.11
C THR A 85 23.11 27.37 13.34
N ALA A 86 22.41 27.14 14.47
CA ALA A 86 22.68 27.83 15.72
C ALA A 86 24.06 27.47 16.31
N MET A 87 24.47 26.20 16.21
CA MET A 87 25.79 25.73 16.66
C MET A 87 26.94 26.27 15.81
N GLY A 88 26.78 26.31 14.48
CA GLY A 88 27.76 26.92 13.58
C GLY A 88 27.99 28.40 13.86
N SER A 89 26.92 29.12 14.22
CA SER A 89 26.97 30.54 14.60
C SER A 89 27.67 30.78 15.95
N ARG A 90 27.55 29.86 16.92
CA ARG A 90 28.24 29.95 18.22
C ARG A 90 29.76 29.81 18.11
N LYS A 91 30.26 29.00 17.17
CA LYS A 91 31.70 28.78 17.00
C LYS A 91 32.42 30.00 16.42
N LYS A 92 31.77 30.78 15.56
CA LYS A 92 32.31 32.03 15.00
C LYS A 92 32.39 33.17 16.02
N LYS A 93 31.44 33.28 16.97
CA LYS A 93 31.46 34.32 18.01
C LYS A 93 32.54 34.12 19.09
N ARG A 94 33.02 32.89 19.31
CA ARG A 94 34.08 32.58 20.29
C ARG A 94 35.51 32.78 19.78
N LEU A 95 35.70 33.11 18.50
CA LEU A 95 37.02 33.30 17.88
C LEU A 95 37.32 34.78 17.58
N THR A 96 36.48 35.70 18.05
CA THR A 96 36.58 37.16 17.79
C THR A 96 36.63 38.01 19.06
N GLU A 97 37.02 37.42 20.20
CA GLU A 97 37.34 38.14 21.44
C GLU A 97 38.77 37.82 21.88
#